data_AF-A0A8K0XM33-F1
#
_entry.id   AF-A0A8K0XM33-F1
#
_cell.length_a   1.000
_cell.length_b   1.000
_cell.length_c   1.000
_cell.angle_alpha   90.00
_cell.angle_beta   90.00
_cell.angle_gamma   90.00
#
_symmetry.space_group_name_H-M   'P 1'
#
loop_
_entity.id
_entity.type
_entity.pdbx_description
1 polymer ?
#
loop_
_entity_poly.entity_id
_entity_poly.type
_entity_poly.pdbx_seq_one_letter_code
_entity_poly.pdbx_strand_id
1 'polypeptide(L)'
;EDVVTRDRDGDGDVDSDDEDLDFDENGFNHPSTYTNQPWIWLPKDEVGVSARLAQEFRDAGVEASDVGAFMDMKGIVEVQRNPPDEDWAGGHD
;
A
#
# COMPACT_ATOMS: atom_id res chain seq x y z
N GLU A 1 65.86 -29.28 -24.98
CA GLU A 1 64.61 -29.35 -25.75
C GLU A 1 63.52 -28.83 -24.84
N ASP A 2 62.84 -27.77 -25.28
CA ASP A 2 61.91 -26.96 -24.50
C ASP A 2 60.50 -27.55 -24.69
N VAL A 3 59.83 -27.93 -23.60
CA VAL A 3 58.45 -28.45 -23.67
C VAL A 3 57.51 -27.40 -23.10
N VAL A 4 56.90 -26.66 -24.02
CA VAL A 4 55.73 -25.82 -23.76
C VAL A 4 54.54 -26.73 -23.43
N THR A 5 53.95 -26.51 -22.25
CA THR A 5 52.53 -26.80 -22.01
C THR A 5 51.89 -25.53 -21.47
N ARG A 6 50.93 -24.99 -22.23
CA ARG A 6 49.98 -23.98 -21.79
C ARG A 6 48.77 -24.73 -21.27
N ASP A 7 48.34 -24.44 -20.05
CA ASP A 7 46.93 -24.49 -19.70
C ASP A 7 46.62 -23.29 -18.81
N ARG A 8 45.52 -22.62 -19.16
CA ARG A 8 44.98 -21.43 -18.53
C ARG A 8 44.22 -21.87 -17.29
N ASP A 9 44.41 -21.20 -16.15
CA ASP A 9 43.38 -21.13 -15.13
C ASP A 9 43.35 -19.71 -14.58
N GLY A 10 42.21 -19.04 -14.81
CA GLY A 10 41.88 -17.74 -14.25
C GLY A 10 41.41 -17.92 -12.82
N ASP A 11 42.08 -17.23 -11.91
CA ASP A 11 41.58 -16.91 -10.57
C ASP A 11 41.26 -15.41 -10.66
N GLY A 12 40.04 -15.04 -11.00
CA GLY A 12 38.92 -15.16 -10.09
C GLY A 12 38.73 -13.77 -9.52
N ASP A 13 38.25 -12.85 -10.38
CA ASP A 13 37.74 -11.56 -9.93
C ASP A 13 36.73 -11.87 -8.82
N VAL A 14 37.08 -11.48 -7.59
CA VAL A 14 36.18 -11.52 -6.44
C VAL A 14 35.06 -10.56 -6.76
N ASP A 15 34.02 -11.08 -7.42
CA ASP A 15 32.75 -10.40 -7.58
C ASP A 15 32.33 -9.96 -6.18
N SER A 16 32.20 -8.65 -6.05
CA SER A 16 31.83 -7.99 -4.81
C SER A 16 30.47 -8.56 -4.38
N ASP A 17 30.43 -9.28 -3.26
CA ASP A 17 29.22 -9.77 -2.56
C ASP A 17 28.34 -8.60 -2.04
N ASP A 18 28.10 -7.56 -2.86
CA ASP A 18 27.39 -6.34 -2.50
C ASP A 18 26.37 -5.92 -3.58
N GLU A 19 26.05 -6.79 -4.55
CA GLU A 19 25.11 -6.48 -5.65
C GLU A 19 23.67 -7.01 -5.47
N ASP A 20 23.33 -7.63 -4.32
CA ASP A 20 22.00 -8.22 -4.11
C ASP A 20 21.23 -7.67 -2.88
N LEU A 21 21.58 -6.47 -2.39
CA LEU A 21 20.83 -5.82 -1.29
C LEU A 21 19.53 -5.13 -1.73
N ASP A 22 19.25 -5.11 -3.03
CA ASP A 22 18.16 -4.35 -3.65
C ASP A 22 16.98 -5.24 -4.08
N PHE A 23 17.06 -6.55 -3.84
CA PHE A 23 16.03 -7.48 -4.27
C PHE A 23 14.80 -7.36 -3.35
N ASP A 24 13.88 -6.47 -3.71
CA ASP A 24 12.55 -6.40 -3.09
C ASP A 24 11.83 -7.73 -3.33
N GLU A 25 11.60 -8.50 -2.25
CA GLU A 25 10.86 -9.77 -2.25
C GLU A 25 9.50 -9.65 -2.96
N ASN A 26 8.90 -8.45 -2.97
CA ASN A 26 7.64 -8.15 -3.62
C ASN A 26 7.75 -7.25 -4.85
N GLY A 27 8.95 -6.98 -5.37
CA GLY A 27 9.18 -6.02 -6.46
C GLY A 27 8.40 -6.32 -7.76
N PHE A 28 7.94 -7.56 -7.93
CA PHE A 28 7.10 -8.01 -9.05
C PHE A 28 5.68 -8.43 -8.64
N ASN A 29 5.39 -8.50 -7.33
CA ASN A 29 4.06 -8.85 -6.84
C ASN A 29 3.16 -7.62 -6.92
N HIS A 30 1.89 -7.81 -7.27
CA HIS A 30 0.94 -6.69 -7.22
C HIS A 30 0.68 -6.33 -5.75
N PRO A 31 0.72 -5.05 -5.33
CA PRO A 31 0.54 -4.64 -3.94
C PRO A 31 -0.68 -5.24 -3.25
N SER A 32 -1.77 -5.43 -3.99
CA SER A 32 -2.99 -6.07 -3.50
C SER A 32 -2.86 -7.54 -3.10
N THR A 33 -1.74 -8.22 -3.37
CA THR A 33 -1.51 -9.61 -2.95
C THR A 33 -0.82 -9.72 -1.59
N TYR A 34 -0.21 -8.64 -1.08
CA TYR A 34 0.57 -8.68 0.17
C TYR A 34 0.34 -7.48 1.09
N THR A 35 -0.23 -6.38 0.58
CA THR A 35 -0.56 -5.19 1.37
C THR A 35 -2.06 -5.13 1.62
N ASN A 36 -2.43 -4.79 2.86
CA ASN A 36 -3.82 -4.55 3.20
C ASN A 36 -4.38 -3.40 2.36
N GLN A 37 -5.60 -3.56 1.84
CA GLN A 37 -6.20 -2.51 1.02
C GLN A 37 -6.72 -1.37 1.91
N PRO A 38 -6.57 -0.11 1.47
CA PRO A 38 -7.15 1.02 2.17
C PRO A 38 -8.67 0.93 2.20
N TRP A 39 -9.28 1.50 3.22
CA TRP A 39 -10.74 1.47 3.37
C TRP A 39 -11.43 2.35 2.34
N ILE A 40 -12.62 1.94 1.90
CA ILE A 40 -13.50 2.83 1.15
C ILE A 40 -14.07 3.86 2.12
N TRP A 41 -13.58 5.09 2.02
CA TRP A 41 -14.01 6.19 2.88
C TRP A 41 -14.96 7.13 2.14
N LEU A 42 -16.20 7.20 2.63
CA LEU A 42 -17.26 8.02 2.06
C LEU A 42 -17.50 9.23 2.96
N PRO A 43 -17.86 10.41 2.41
CA PRO A 43 -18.38 11.48 3.23
C PRO A 43 -19.82 11.16 3.64
N LYS A 44 -20.14 11.37 4.91
CA LYS A 44 -21.48 11.16 5.46
C LYS A 44 -22.45 12.20 4.91
N ASP A 45 -23.52 11.73 4.27
CA ASP A 45 -24.57 12.58 3.72
C ASP A 45 -25.82 12.63 4.62
N GLU A 46 -26.66 13.64 4.41
CA GLU A 46 -27.90 13.84 5.17
C GLU A 46 -29.03 12.86 4.80
N VAL A 47 -28.98 12.24 3.61
CA VAL A 47 -30.05 11.38 3.09
C VAL A 47 -29.82 9.89 3.37
N GLY A 48 -28.67 9.52 3.93
CA GLY A 48 -28.31 8.18 4.39
C GLY A 48 -27.76 7.23 3.32
N VAL A 49 -27.31 7.75 2.17
CA VAL A 49 -26.77 6.92 1.08
C VAL A 49 -25.41 6.32 1.45
N SER A 50 -24.52 7.13 2.02
CA SER A 50 -23.20 6.74 2.54
C SER A 50 -23.28 5.59 3.54
N ALA A 51 -24.17 5.70 4.52
CA ALA A 51 -24.37 4.67 5.53
C ALA A 51 -24.80 3.33 4.90
N ARG A 52 -25.70 3.37 3.91
CA ARG A 52 -26.15 2.19 3.17
C ARG A 52 -25.01 1.58 2.34
N LEU A 53 -24.29 2.38 1.57
CA LEU A 53 -23.19 1.90 0.73
C LEU A 53 -22.06 1.31 1.57
N ALA A 54 -21.70 1.98 2.68
CA ALA A 54 -20.69 1.47 3.61
C ALA A 54 -21.11 0.10 4.18
N GLN A 55 -22.41 -0.11 4.44
CA GLN A 55 -22.91 -1.42 4.85
C GLN A 55 -22.81 -2.45 3.72
N GLU A 56 -23.26 -2.11 2.51
CA GLU A 56 -23.20 -3.01 1.35
C GLU A 56 -21.76 -3.43 1.01
N PHE A 57 -20.78 -2.54 1.16
CA PHE A 57 -19.37 -2.87 1.00
C PHE A 57 -18.87 -3.83 2.07
N ARG A 58 -19.17 -3.57 3.35
CA ARG A 58 -18.78 -4.47 4.45
C ARG A 58 -19.41 -5.85 4.31
N ASP A 59 -20.67 -5.92 3.87
CA ASP A 59 -21.37 -7.19 3.60
C ASP A 59 -20.70 -7.97 2.44
N ALA A 60 -20.06 -7.26 1.50
CA ALA A 60 -19.26 -7.83 0.42
C ALA A 60 -17.79 -8.14 0.83
N GLY A 61 -17.41 -7.91 2.10
CA GLY A 61 -16.05 -8.12 2.59
C GLY A 61 -15.06 -7.00 2.26
N VAL A 62 -15.56 -5.82 1.86
CA VAL A 62 -14.75 -4.63 1.60
C VAL A 62 -14.90 -3.66 2.77
N GLU A 63 -13.78 -3.35 3.43
CA GLU A 63 -13.80 -2.39 4.54
C GLU A 63 -14.20 -1.00 4.05
N ALA A 64 -15.19 -0.42 4.72
CA ALA A 64 -15.77 0.86 4.33
C ALA A 64 -16.36 1.61 5.52
N SER A 65 -16.32 2.94 5.47
CA SER A 65 -16.80 3.80 6.55
C SER A 65 -17.12 5.20 6.06
N ASP A 66 -18.04 5.87 6.76
CA ASP A 66 -18.42 7.26 6.54
C ASP A 66 -17.96 8.21 7.67
N VAL A 67 -17.13 7.71 8.59
CA VAL A 67 -16.77 8.43 9.81
C VAL A 67 -15.64 9.42 9.53
N GLY A 68 -15.85 10.70 9.89
CA GLY A 68 -14.80 11.73 9.86
C GLY A 68 -14.83 12.64 8.65
N ALA A 69 -15.75 12.42 7.72
CA ALA A 69 -16.05 13.33 6.62
C ALA A 69 -17.57 13.52 6.52
N PHE A 70 -18.02 14.73 6.19
CA PHE A 70 -19.44 15.07 6.06
C PHE A 70 -19.68 15.80 4.74
N MET A 71 -20.82 15.56 4.10
CA MET A 71 -21.24 16.22 2.86
C MET A 71 -22.60 16.89 3.02
N ASP A 72 -22.69 18.16 2.65
CA ASP A 72 -23.96 18.91 2.65
C ASP A 72 -24.82 18.62 1.40
N MET A 73 -26.06 19.11 1.38
CA MET A 73 -26.95 18.96 0.22
C MET A 73 -26.48 19.65 -1.07
N LYS A 74 -25.44 20.49 -1.01
CA LYS A 74 -24.81 21.13 -2.18
C LYS A 74 -23.63 20.31 -2.71
N GLY A 75 -23.29 19.21 -2.05
CA GLY A 75 -22.15 18.36 -2.38
C GLY A 75 -20.81 18.89 -1.86
N ILE A 76 -20.81 19.84 -0.93
CA ILE A 76 -19.59 20.35 -0.29
C ILE A 76 -19.19 19.40 0.82
N VAL A 77 -17.93 18.97 0.81
CA VAL A 77 -17.37 18.03 1.78
C VAL A 77 -16.49 18.75 2.79
N GLU A 78 -16.71 18.45 4.06
CA GLU A 78 -15.87 18.87 5.19
C GLU A 78 -15.24 17.63 5.83
N VAL A 79 -13.92 17.67 6.01
CA VAL A 79 -13.13 16.58 6.62
C VAL A 79 -12.70 17.01 8.02
N GLN A 80 -13.09 16.22 9.03
CA GLN A 80 -12.83 16.52 10.45
C GLN A 80 -11.66 15.70 11.02
N ARG A 81 -11.36 14.55 10.42
CA ARG A 81 -10.25 13.69 10.82
C ARG A 81 -9.74 12.85 9.63
N ASN A 82 -8.64 12.13 9.88
CA ASN A 82 -8.07 11.17 8.95
C ASN A 82 -9.05 10.03 8.62
N PRO A 83 -8.81 9.29 7.52
CA PRO A 83 -9.48 8.03 7.25
C PRO A 83 -9.47 7.09 8.47
N PRO A 84 -10.51 6.27 8.67
CA PRO A 84 -10.62 5.40 9.85
C PRO A 84 -9.54 4.32 9.98
N ASP A 85 -8.88 3.96 8.88
CA ASP A 85 -7.78 3.00 8.80
C ASP A 85 -6.40 3.63 9.08
N GLU A 86 -6.35 4.95 9.30
CA GLU A 86 -5.15 5.67 9.68
C GLU A 86 -5.22 6.13 11.14
N ASP A 87 -4.05 6.14 11.80
CA ASP A 87 -3.93 6.70 13.14
C ASP A 87 -4.25 8.20 13.13
N TRP A 88 -5.07 8.63 14.08
CA TRP A 88 -5.41 10.05 14.27
C TRP A 88 -4.87 10.54 15.62
N ALA A 89 -3.92 11.49 15.56
CA ALA A 89 -3.30 12.09 16.74
C ALA A 89 -4.18 13.14 17.46
N GLY A 90 -5.47 13.28 17.08
CA GLY A 90 -6.43 14.13 17.78
C GLY A 90 -6.02 15.60 17.82
N GLY A 91 -5.89 16.25 16.66
CA GLY A 91 -5.66 17.69 16.58
C GLY A 91 -6.68 18.46 17.43
N HIS A 92 -6.16 19.36 18.27
CA HIS A 92 -6.80 20.17 19.33
C HIS A 92 -8.26 20.56 19.04
N ASP A 93 -9.12 20.42 20.06
CA ASP A 93 -10.47 21.01 20.09
C ASP A 93 -10.43 22.55 20.12
#